data_AF-A0A0K1JLP0-F1
#
_entry.id   AF-A0A0K1JLP0-F1
#
_cell.length_a   1.000
_cell.length_b   1.000
_cell.length_c   1.000
_cell.angle_alpha   90.00
_cell.angle_beta   90.00
_cell.angle_gamma   90.00
#
_symmetry.space_group_name_H-M   'P 1'
#
loop_
_entity.id
_entity.type
_entity.pdbx_description
1 polymer ?
#
loop_
_entity_poly.entity_id
_entity_poly.type
_entity_poly.pdbx_seq_one_letter_code
_entity_poly.pdbx_strand_id
1 'polypeptide(L)'
;MFGINTWEFFGLLVLAMLVIGPDRLPEYVGKLRDWIRQARDMAEGAKTQLKDQMGPEFQDIDWQQYDPRQYDPRKIVRQALFDEPADPPDGADPVAPIDAGSESAPPEMAQPFTQRFDPDRDTPWDLDAT
;
A
#
# COMPACT_ATOMS: atom_id res chain seq x y z
N MET A 1 -2.15 10.70 5.45
CA MET A 1 -2.53 9.41 6.06
C MET A 1 -3.99 9.48 6.45
N PHE A 2 -4.87 8.67 5.85
CA PHE A 2 -6.30 8.65 6.24
C PHE A 2 -6.44 7.78 7.49
N GLY A 3 -6.56 8.41 8.65
CA GLY A 3 -6.79 7.74 9.94
C GLY A 3 -8.25 7.36 10.12
N ILE A 4 -8.79 6.51 9.25
CA ILE A 4 -10.18 6.06 9.30
C ILE A 4 -10.24 4.70 9.98
N ASN A 5 -10.93 4.62 11.12
CA ASN A 5 -11.21 3.35 11.75
C ASN A 5 -12.32 2.60 11.00
N THR A 6 -12.37 1.26 11.15
CA THR A 6 -13.41 0.42 10.54
C THR A 6 -14.83 0.94 10.82
N TRP A 7 -15.07 1.44 12.02
CA TRP A 7 -16.36 2.03 12.40
C TRP A 7 -16.71 3.30 11.61
N GLU A 8 -15.75 4.21 11.44
CA GLU A 8 -15.93 5.44 10.66
C GLU A 8 -16.17 5.13 9.19
N PHE A 9 -15.51 4.10 8.64
CA PHE A 9 -15.77 3.59 7.29
C PHE A 9 -17.23 3.13 7.12
N PHE A 10 -17.78 2.37 8.08
CA PHE A 10 -19.19 1.99 8.05
C PHE A 10 -20.12 3.20 8.13
N GLY A 11 -19.79 4.21 8.96
CA GLY A 11 -20.52 5.47 9.02
C GLY A 11 -20.56 6.19 7.67
N LEU A 12 -19.42 6.26 6.97
CA LEU A 12 -19.34 6.83 5.62
C LEU A 12 -20.14 6.03 4.60
N LEU A 13 -20.16 4.70 4.71
CA LEU A 13 -20.94 3.84 3.83
C LEU A 13 -22.44 4.08 3.98
N VAL A 14 -22.93 4.19 5.23
CA VAL A 14 -24.33 4.55 5.51
C VAL A 14 -24.65 5.95 5.01
N LEU A 15 -23.75 6.92 5.21
CA LEU A 15 -23.93 8.28 4.70
C LEU A 15 -23.99 8.31 3.17
N ALA A 16 -23.09 7.57 2.49
CA ALA A 16 -23.10 7.44 1.04
C ALA A 16 -24.39 6.78 0.53
N MET A 17 -24.88 5.74 1.21
CA MET A 17 -26.18 5.13 0.94
C MET A 17 -27.32 6.15 1.06
N LEU A 18 -27.29 7.03 2.06
CA LEU A 18 -28.32 8.05 2.24
C LEU A 18 -28.27 9.12 1.13
N VAL A 19 -27.07 9.59 0.78
CA VAL A 19 -26.86 10.64 -0.24
C VAL A 19 -27.21 10.16 -1.64
N ILE A 20 -26.78 8.94 -1.99
CA ILE A 20 -27.00 8.35 -3.32
C ILE A 20 -28.39 7.69 -3.41
N GLY A 21 -28.91 7.22 -2.28
CA GLY A 21 -30.09 6.37 -2.18
C GLY A 21 -29.71 4.88 -2.23
N PRO A 22 -30.18 4.05 -1.27
CA PRO A 22 -29.83 2.63 -1.21
C PRO A 22 -30.33 1.85 -2.44
N ASP A 23 -31.44 2.29 -3.04
CA ASP A 23 -32.02 1.66 -4.23
C ASP A 23 -31.20 1.89 -5.51
N ARG A 24 -30.40 2.98 -5.55
CA ARG A 24 -29.62 3.38 -6.73
C ARG A 24 -28.21 2.78 -6.72
N LEU A 25 -27.64 2.53 -5.56
CA LEU A 25 -26.32 1.91 -5.42
C LEU A 25 -26.13 0.60 -6.20
N PRO A 26 -27.04 -0.40 -6.15
CA PRO A 26 -26.84 -1.64 -6.89
C PRO A 26 -26.78 -1.40 -8.41
N GLU A 27 -27.53 -0.40 -8.92
CA GLU A 27 -27.48 0.00 -10.33
C GLU A 27 -26.09 0.55 -10.70
N TYR A 28 -25.51 1.43 -9.88
CA TYR A 28 -24.18 1.99 -10.12
C TYR A 28 -23.06 0.97 -9.94
N VAL A 29 -23.16 0.09 -8.94
CA VAL A 29 -22.21 -1.02 -8.75
C VAL A 29 -22.24 -1.96 -9.96
N GLY A 30 -23.41 -2.22 -10.54
CA GLY A 30 -23.55 -2.96 -11.79
C GLY A 30 -22.75 -2.33 -12.94
N LYS A 31 -22.92 -1.01 -13.14
CA LYS A 31 -22.16 -0.26 -14.16
C LYS A 31 -20.66 -0.32 -13.93
N LEU A 32 -20.21 -0.13 -12.69
CA LEU A 32 -18.78 -0.23 -12.33
C LEU A 32 -18.23 -1.64 -12.59
N ARG A 33 -19.00 -2.69 -12.25
CA ARG A 33 -18.60 -4.07 -12.50
C ARG A 33 -18.41 -4.33 -13.99
N ASP A 34 -19.32 -3.84 -14.81
CA ASP A 34 -19.25 -4.04 -16.27
C ASP A 34 -18.04 -3.29 -16.85
N TRP A 35 -17.72 -2.09 -16.33
CA TRP A 35 -16.49 -1.36 -16.64
C TRP A 35 -15.23 -2.13 -16.26
N ILE A 36 -15.19 -2.68 -15.04
CA ILE A 36 -14.06 -3.49 -14.56
C ILE A 36 -13.88 -4.72 -15.46
N ARG A 37 -14.98 -5.38 -15.84
CA ARG A 37 -14.93 -6.54 -16.75
C ARG A 37 -14.37 -6.15 -18.11
N GLN A 38 -14.85 -5.05 -18.69
CA GLN A 38 -14.33 -4.56 -19.96
C GLN A 38 -12.85 -4.17 -19.88
N ALA A 39 -12.43 -3.51 -18.80
CA ALA A 39 -11.03 -3.17 -18.56
C ALA A 39 -10.16 -4.42 -18.44
N ARG A 40 -10.65 -5.47 -17.77
CA ARG A 40 -9.99 -6.76 -17.68
C ARG A 40 -9.86 -7.44 -19.04
N ASP A 41 -10.96 -7.51 -19.80
CA ASP A 41 -10.96 -8.13 -21.14
C ASP A 41 -9.99 -7.39 -22.09
N MET A 42 -9.92 -6.05 -21.98
CA MET A 42 -8.96 -5.23 -22.72
C MET A 42 -7.52 -5.52 -22.29
N ALA A 43 -7.24 -5.65 -21.00
CA ALA A 43 -5.91 -5.97 -20.48
C ALA A 43 -5.46 -7.38 -20.91
N GLU A 44 -6.35 -8.37 -20.88
CA GLU A 44 -6.08 -9.73 -21.36
C GLU A 44 -5.83 -9.77 -22.88
N GLY A 45 -6.58 -8.99 -23.66
CA GLY A 45 -6.36 -8.83 -25.10
C GLY A 45 -5.02 -8.16 -25.43
N ALA A 46 -4.66 -7.09 -24.70
CA ALA A 46 -3.37 -6.42 -24.84
C ALA A 46 -2.21 -7.34 -24.46
N LYS A 47 -2.33 -8.08 -23.34
CA LYS A 47 -1.35 -9.09 -22.92
C LYS A 47 -1.13 -10.18 -23.98
N THR A 48 -2.21 -10.62 -24.63
CA THR A 48 -2.15 -11.62 -25.71
C THR A 48 -1.39 -11.08 -26.92
N GLN A 49 -1.72 -9.88 -27.39
CA GLN A 49 -1.02 -9.23 -28.51
C GLN A 49 0.46 -8.97 -28.20
N LEU A 50 0.77 -8.60 -26.96
CA LEU A 50 2.12 -8.35 -26.50
C LEU A 50 2.97 -9.64 -26.48
N LYS A 51 2.35 -10.74 -26.02
CA LYS A 51 2.95 -12.08 -26.03
C LYS A 51 3.22 -12.59 -27.45
N ASP A 52 2.30 -12.31 -28.38
CA ASP A 52 2.43 -12.77 -29.77
C ASP A 52 3.48 -11.98 -30.57
N GLN A 53 3.72 -10.70 -30.22
CA GLN A 53 4.64 -9.83 -30.95
C GLN A 53 6.08 -9.80 -30.40
N MET A 54 6.29 -10.00 -29.10
CA MET A 54 7.64 -9.90 -28.51
C MET A 54 8.32 -11.25 -28.25
N GLY A 55 7.69 -12.38 -28.57
CA GLY A 55 8.33 -13.68 -28.47
C GLY A 55 8.76 -14.03 -27.02
N PRO A 56 9.56 -15.10 -26.83
CA PRO A 56 9.87 -15.69 -25.52
C PRO A 56 10.57 -14.77 -24.50
N GLU A 57 10.92 -13.54 -24.87
CA GLU A 57 11.58 -12.53 -24.02
C GLU A 57 10.65 -11.96 -22.91
N PHE A 58 9.34 -12.29 -22.98
CA PHE A 58 8.34 -12.02 -21.93
C PHE A 58 8.07 -13.22 -21.00
N GLN A 59 8.76 -14.36 -21.17
CA GLN A 59 8.61 -15.54 -20.31
C GLN A 59 9.28 -15.38 -18.94
N ASP A 60 10.29 -14.51 -18.81
CA ASP A 60 10.99 -14.25 -17.54
C ASP A 60 10.23 -13.30 -16.60
N ILE A 61 9.14 -12.68 -17.05
CA ILE A 61 8.24 -11.95 -16.16
C ILE A 61 7.31 -12.98 -15.53
N ASP A 62 7.57 -13.30 -14.28
CA ASP A 62 6.79 -14.26 -13.50
C ASP A 62 5.38 -13.68 -13.23
N TRP A 63 4.44 -13.94 -14.13
CA TRP A 63 3.06 -13.43 -14.05
C TRP A 63 2.23 -14.16 -12.98
N GLN A 64 2.72 -15.26 -12.42
CA GLN A 64 2.02 -16.05 -11.39
C GLN A 64 1.93 -15.30 -10.06
N GLN A 65 2.89 -14.41 -9.78
CA GLN A 65 2.88 -13.54 -8.60
C GLN A 65 1.94 -12.32 -8.76
N TYR A 66 1.47 -12.03 -9.98
CA TYR A 66 0.53 -10.94 -10.27
C TYR A 66 -0.87 -11.43 -10.70
N ASP A 67 -1.13 -12.74 -10.69
CA ASP A 67 -2.47 -13.28 -10.97
C ASP A 67 -3.34 -13.20 -9.69
N PRO A 68 -4.34 -12.30 -9.64
CA PRO A 68 -5.15 -12.07 -8.43
C PRO A 68 -5.97 -13.30 -8.02
N ARG A 69 -6.10 -14.34 -8.86
CA ARG A 69 -6.80 -15.59 -8.53
C ARG A 69 -5.87 -16.69 -8.02
N GLN A 70 -4.56 -16.54 -8.21
CA GLN A 70 -3.55 -17.50 -7.77
C GLN A 70 -2.79 -17.04 -6.52
N TYR A 71 -3.30 -16.01 -5.83
CA TYR A 71 -2.99 -15.74 -4.43
C TYR A 71 -3.57 -16.86 -3.55
N ASP A 72 -3.01 -18.06 -3.70
CA ASP A 72 -3.47 -19.28 -3.04
C ASP A 72 -3.05 -19.20 -1.57
N PRO A 73 -3.98 -18.98 -0.62
CA PRO A 73 -3.66 -18.73 0.79
C PRO A 73 -2.88 -19.91 1.40
N ARG A 74 -3.05 -21.11 0.83
CA ARG A 74 -2.33 -22.31 1.23
C ARG A 74 -0.84 -22.22 0.93
N LYS A 75 -0.41 -21.51 -0.12
CA LYS A 75 1.01 -21.25 -0.40
C LYS A 75 1.61 -20.35 0.67
N ILE A 76 0.91 -19.29 1.07
CA ILE A 76 1.36 -18.32 2.08
C ILE A 76 1.46 -18.98 3.46
N VAL A 77 0.46 -19.79 3.83
CA VAL A 77 0.46 -20.55 5.09
C VAL A 77 1.54 -21.63 5.08
N ARG A 78 1.76 -22.32 3.95
CA ARG A 78 2.88 -23.26 3.81
C ARG A 78 4.23 -22.56 3.89
N GLN A 79 4.38 -21.39 3.27
CA GLN A 79 5.59 -20.59 3.41
C GLN A 79 5.83 -20.24 4.89
N ALA A 80 4.78 -19.85 5.62
CA ALA A 80 4.87 -19.52 7.05
C ALA A 80 5.01 -20.73 8.00
N LEU A 81 4.68 -21.96 7.56
CA LEU A 81 4.82 -23.19 8.36
C LEU A 81 6.08 -24.01 8.02
N PHE A 82 6.60 -23.89 6.79
CA PHE A 82 7.76 -24.64 6.32
C PHE A 82 9.05 -23.81 6.33
N ASP A 83 8.99 -22.47 6.29
CA ASP A 83 10.08 -21.59 6.71
C ASP A 83 9.93 -21.30 8.22
N GLU A 84 10.20 -22.32 9.04
CA GLU A 84 10.58 -22.15 10.47
C GLU A 84 11.87 -21.29 10.49
N PRO A 85 12.02 -20.33 11.42
CA PRO A 85 12.74 -19.08 11.21
C PRO A 85 14.21 -19.31 10.90
N ALA A 86 14.60 -19.00 9.66
CA ALA A 86 15.98 -18.67 9.39
C ALA A 86 16.31 -17.41 10.18
N ASP A 87 17.21 -17.60 11.15
CA ASP A 87 17.91 -16.66 12.02
C ASP A 87 17.37 -15.21 12.11
N PRO A 88 17.16 -14.69 13.34
CA PRO A 88 16.98 -13.24 13.50
C PRO A 88 18.14 -12.53 12.79
N PRO A 89 17.89 -11.47 11.99
CA PRO A 89 18.98 -10.65 11.51
C PRO A 89 19.78 -10.18 12.73
N ASP A 90 21.08 -10.45 12.71
CA ASP A 90 22.08 -9.92 13.63
C ASP A 90 21.70 -8.47 13.99
N GLY A 91 21.24 -8.26 15.22
CA GLY A 91 20.82 -6.93 15.70
C GLY A 91 19.57 -6.86 16.58
N ALA A 92 18.86 -7.96 16.85
CA ALA A 92 17.75 -7.94 17.81
C ALA A 92 18.22 -8.34 19.22
N ASP A 93 18.61 -7.35 20.02
CA ASP A 93 18.81 -7.55 21.47
C ASP A 93 17.52 -8.10 22.12
N PRO A 94 17.62 -9.09 23.02
CA PRO A 94 16.46 -9.67 23.68
C PRO A 94 15.91 -8.68 24.70
N VAL A 95 14.82 -8.00 24.35
CA VAL A 95 14.14 -7.10 25.28
C VAL A 95 13.34 -7.94 26.28
N ALA A 96 13.92 -8.11 27.46
CA ALA A 96 13.28 -8.65 28.66
C ALA A 96 11.97 -7.89 28.99
N PRO A 97 11.03 -8.50 29.73
CA PRO A 97 9.78 -7.84 30.06
C PRO A 97 10.08 -6.68 31.02
N ILE A 98 9.88 -5.45 30.57
CA ILE A 98 10.07 -4.26 31.39
C ILE A 98 8.81 -4.04 32.21
N ASP A 99 8.98 -4.33 33.51
CA ASP A 99 8.09 -4.03 34.61
C ASP A 99 7.67 -2.56 34.64
N ALA A 100 6.49 -2.32 35.21
CA ALA A 100 5.90 -1.01 35.34
C ALA A 100 6.67 -0.15 36.37
N GLY A 101 7.07 1.06 35.95
CA GLY A 101 7.33 2.17 36.86
C GLY A 101 8.78 2.63 36.94
N SER A 102 8.92 3.96 37.06
CA SER A 102 10.12 4.73 37.41
C SER A 102 10.94 5.30 36.22
N GLU A 103 10.43 6.42 35.71
CA GLU A 103 11.09 7.74 35.77
C GLU A 103 12.58 7.85 35.39
N SER A 104 12.88 8.56 34.30
CA SER A 104 13.94 9.60 34.21
C SER A 104 14.01 10.23 32.81
N ALA A 105 13.90 11.56 32.77
CA ALA A 105 14.30 12.57 31.78
C ALA A 105 14.56 12.17 30.29
N PRO A 106 13.95 12.86 29.30
CA PRO A 106 14.26 12.63 27.89
C PRO A 106 15.67 13.13 27.52
N PRO A 107 16.50 12.33 26.83
CA PRO A 107 17.63 12.85 26.09
C PRO A 107 17.12 13.61 24.85
N GLU A 108 17.65 14.82 24.72
CA GLU A 108 17.64 15.74 23.59
C GLU A 108 17.44 15.05 22.22
N MET A 109 16.19 14.94 21.77
CA MET A 109 15.86 14.47 20.42
C MET A 109 15.77 15.67 19.47
N ALA A 110 16.65 15.65 18.48
CA ALA A 110 16.64 16.38 17.21
C ALA A 110 15.41 17.27 16.97
N GLN A 111 15.66 18.58 16.95
CA GLN A 111 14.65 19.58 16.59
C GLN A 111 14.04 19.23 15.23
N PRO A 112 12.69 19.22 15.10
CA PRO A 112 12.07 19.13 13.79
C PRO A 112 12.49 20.37 12.98
N PHE A 113 12.91 20.14 11.73
CA PHE A 113 13.18 21.19 10.75
C PHE A 113 11.88 21.94 10.40
N THR A 114 11.38 22.77 11.31
CA THR A 114 10.52 23.89 10.98
C THR A 114 11.42 25.06 10.64
N GLN A 115 11.99 25.02 9.43
CA GLN A 115 12.65 26.20 8.87
C GLN A 115 11.56 27.22 8.57
N ARG A 116 11.31 28.11 9.53
CA ARG A 116 10.39 29.23 9.40
C ARG A 116 10.90 30.09 8.25
N PHE A 117 10.09 30.27 7.21
CA PHE A 117 10.42 31.15 6.09
C PHE A 117 10.64 32.57 6.62
N ASP A 118 11.83 33.11 6.40
CA ASP A 118 12.27 34.43 6.85
C ASP A 118 12.34 35.36 5.62
N PRO A 119 11.39 36.29 5.45
CA PRO A 119 11.31 37.13 4.26
C PRO A 119 12.42 38.20 4.18
N ASP A 120 13.15 38.42 5.27
CA ASP A 120 14.25 39.38 5.32
C ASP A 120 15.61 38.75 4.96
N ARG A 121 15.63 37.43 4.67
CA ARG A 121 16.82 36.75 4.17
C ARG A 121 16.89 36.78 2.65
N ASP A 122 18.02 37.25 2.13
CA ASP A 122 18.35 37.12 0.72
C ASP A 122 18.35 35.65 0.29
N THR A 123 17.70 35.37 -0.84
CA THR A 123 17.67 34.05 -1.44
C THR A 123 19.09 33.64 -1.85
N PRO A 124 19.58 32.45 -1.44
CA PRO A 124 20.91 31.99 -1.81
C PRO A 124 21.07 31.92 -3.32
N TRP A 125 22.19 32.43 -3.84
CA TRP A 125 22.51 32.36 -5.26
C TRP A 125 22.89 30.93 -5.63
N ASP A 126 22.19 30.34 -6.59
CA ASP A 126 22.46 29.00 -7.10
C ASP A 126 23.53 29.08 -8.21
N LEU A 127 24.69 28.47 -7.94
CA LEU A 127 25.84 28.47 -8.85
C LEU A 127 25.81 27.30 -9.86
N ASP A 128 24.88 26.35 -9.71
CA ASP A 128 24.77 25.17 -10.58
C ASP A 128 23.76 25.38 -11.73
N ALA A 129 23.10 26.54 -11.81
CA ALA A 129 22.25 26.92 -12.92
C ALA A 129 23.09 27.39 -14.14
N THR A 130 23.61 26.45 -14.94
CA THR A 130 24.22 26.72 -16.25
C THR A 130 23.73 25.77 -17.34
#